data_AF-A0A5N8YC37-F1
#
_entry.id   AF-A0A5N8YC37-F1
#
_cell.length_a   1.000
_cell.length_b   1.000
_cell.length_c   1.000
_cell.angle_alpha   90.00
_cell.angle_beta   90.00
_cell.angle_gamma   90.00
#
_symmetry.space_group_name_H-M   'P 1'
#
loop_
_entity.id
_entity.type
_entity.pdbx_description
1 polymer ?
#
loop_
_entity_poly.entity_id
_entity_poly.type
_entity_poly.pdbx_seq_one_letter_code
_entity_poly.pdbx_strand_id
1 'polypeptide(L)'
;MEFIVRTPRNNPDEVEVRYDCACGCKPRARYQRGTDEANHEHCCCGQVHFVGARAKEQLEAYLKDRSMQGLDQDLGGYSTNVQQVETPWGEPVPVAYGVPAKPRAH
;
A
#
# COMPACT_ATOMS: atom_id res chain seq x y z
N MET A 1 7.02 -2.50 7.91
CA MET A 1 7.38 -1.97 6.57
C MET A 1 7.69 -0.51 6.76
N GLU A 2 8.82 -0.03 6.23
CA GLU A 2 9.18 1.38 6.31
C GLU A 2 8.78 2.09 5.02
N PHE A 3 8.07 3.21 5.14
CA PHE A 3 7.59 3.98 3.99
C PHE A 3 8.42 5.23 3.78
N ILE A 4 8.67 5.53 2.51
CA ILE A 4 9.34 6.71 2.02
C ILE A 4 8.30 7.57 1.32
N VAL A 5 8.04 8.75 1.87
CA VAL A 5 7.10 9.72 1.31
C VAL A 5 7.84 10.71 0.42
N ARG A 6 7.29 10.99 -0.76
CA ARG A 6 7.79 11.99 -1.68
C ARG A 6 6.66 12.84 -2.21
N THR A 7 6.94 14.10 -2.49
CA THR A 7 5.96 15.01 -3.09
C THR A 7 6.45 15.40 -4.48
N PRO A 8 5.63 15.18 -5.52
CA PRO A 8 5.95 15.65 -6.87
C PRO A 8 6.11 17.17 -6.87
N ARG A 9 7.19 17.67 -7.48
CA ARG A 9 7.46 19.13 -7.54
C ARG A 9 6.36 19.93 -8.25
N ASN A 10 5.65 19.29 -9.17
CA ASN A 10 4.60 19.89 -9.99
C ASN A 10 3.19 19.71 -9.42
N ASN A 11 3.02 18.91 -8.37
CA ASN A 11 1.73 18.69 -7.71
C ASN A 11 1.93 18.63 -6.19
N PRO A 12 1.89 19.79 -5.50
CA PRO A 12 2.15 19.86 -4.06
C PRO A 12 1.06 19.21 -3.21
N ASP A 13 -0.11 18.93 -3.79
CA ASP A 13 -1.24 18.27 -3.15
C ASP A 13 -1.22 16.74 -3.35
N GLU A 14 -0.17 16.19 -3.97
CA GLU A 14 0.02 14.74 -4.13
C GLU A 14 1.21 14.25 -3.30
N VAL A 15 1.08 13.08 -2.69
CA VAL A 15 2.20 12.32 -2.12
C VAL A 15 2.32 10.97 -2.79
N GLU A 16 3.55 10.58 -3.09
CA GLU A 16 3.93 9.22 -3.47
C GLU A 16 4.50 8.53 -2.23
N VAL A 17 3.85 7.43 -1.82
CA VAL A 17 4.30 6.58 -0.71
C VAL A 17 4.88 5.31 -1.28
N ARG A 18 6.15 5.09 -0.98
CA ARG A 18 6.96 3.99 -1.51
C ARG A 18 7.52 3.13 -0.40
N TYR A 19 7.77 1.85 -0.65
CA TYR A 19 8.66 1.06 0.19
C TYR A 19 9.71 0.33 -0.67
N ASP A 20 10.80 -0.09 -0.04
CA ASP A 20 11.80 -0.97 -0.66
C ASP A 20 11.46 -2.42 -0.31
N CYS A 21 11.00 -3.17 -1.30
CA CYS A 21 10.62 -4.57 -1.11
C CYS A 21 11.87 -5.47 -1.09
N ALA A 22 11.85 -6.53 -0.27
CA ALA A 22 12.92 -7.52 -0.21
C ALA A 22 13.18 -8.24 -1.56
N CYS A 23 12.18 -8.31 -2.46
CA CYS A 23 12.38 -8.85 -3.81
C CYS A 23 13.01 -7.85 -4.80
N GLY A 24 13.41 -6.65 -4.35
CA GLY A 24 14.03 -5.62 -5.18
C GLY A 24 13.06 -4.64 -5.86
N CYS A 25 11.75 -4.92 -5.84
CA CYS A 25 10.74 -3.99 -6.33
C CYS A 25 10.68 -2.73 -5.47
N LYS A 26 10.18 -1.63 -6.07
CA LYS A 26 10.01 -0.33 -5.43
C LYS A 26 8.56 0.16 -5.54
N PRO A 27 7.59 -0.50 -4.88
CA PRO A 27 6.19 -0.18 -5.07
C PRO A 27 5.84 1.19 -4.53
N ARG A 28 4.96 1.90 -5.24
CA ARG A 28 4.57 3.31 -5.11
C ARG A 28 3.06 3.43 -5.28
N ALA A 29 2.39 3.94 -4.26
CA ALA A 29 1.01 4.36 -4.35
C ALA A 29 0.94 5.87 -4.11
N ARG A 30 0.07 6.56 -4.84
CA ARG A 30 -0.09 8.02 -4.76
C ARG A 30 -1.38 8.39 -4.07
N TYR A 31 -1.35 9.44 -3.27
CA TYR A 31 -2.55 9.99 -2.66
C TYR A 31 -2.65 11.47 -2.99
N GLN A 32 -3.83 11.87 -3.46
CA GLN A 32 -4.18 13.25 -3.75
C GLN A 32 -4.96 13.81 -2.55
N ARG A 33 -4.49 14.92 -2.01
CA ARG A 33 -5.12 15.61 -0.88
C ARG A 33 -6.56 16.00 -1.23
N GLY A 34 -7.45 15.86 -0.26
CA GLY A 34 -8.86 16.24 -0.39
C GLY A 34 -9.72 15.22 -1.13
N THR A 35 -9.17 14.05 -1.48
CA THR A 35 -9.95 12.92 -1.98
C THR A 35 -10.10 11.83 -0.92
N ASP A 36 -11.20 11.08 -1.03
CA ASP A 36 -11.44 9.87 -0.22
C ASP A 36 -10.92 8.60 -0.91
N GLU A 37 -10.25 8.76 -2.06
CA GLU A 37 -9.70 7.66 -2.84
C GLU A 37 -8.42 7.15 -2.20
N ALA A 38 -8.32 5.83 -2.05
CA ALA A 38 -7.07 5.18 -1.74
C ALA A 38 -6.53 4.52 -3.02
N ASN A 39 -5.27 4.80 -3.34
CA ASN A 39 -4.57 4.05 -4.39
C ASN A 39 -3.69 2.98 -3.76
N HIS A 40 -3.28 2.01 -4.57
CA HIS A 40 -2.49 0.89 -4.10
C HIS A 40 -1.45 0.44 -5.11
N GLU A 41 -0.46 -0.28 -4.61
CA GLU A 41 0.38 -1.13 -5.44
C GLU A 41 0.49 -2.52 -4.82
N HIS A 42 0.52 -3.54 -5.68
CA HIS A 42 0.73 -4.93 -5.31
C HIS A 42 2.03 -5.42 -5.94
N CYS A 43 3.00 -5.73 -5.10
CA CYS A 43 4.29 -6.28 -5.49
C CYS A 43 4.18 -7.75 -5.91
N CYS A 44 5.03 -8.19 -6.85
CA CYS A 44 5.08 -9.57 -7.33
C CYS A 44 5.29 -10.61 -6.21
N CYS A 45 5.98 -10.26 -5.12
CA CYS A 45 6.18 -11.14 -3.98
C CYS A 45 4.92 -11.34 -3.11
N GLY A 46 3.83 -10.65 -3.43
CA GLY A 46 2.57 -10.67 -2.69
C GLY A 46 2.39 -9.50 -1.73
N GLN A 47 3.42 -8.71 -1.42
CA GLN A 47 3.24 -7.54 -0.55
C GLN A 47 2.37 -6.48 -1.23
N VAL A 48 1.41 -5.92 -0.50
CA VAL A 48 0.49 -4.90 -1.03
C VAL A 48 0.36 -3.75 -0.04
N HIS A 49 0.25 -2.53 -0.54
CA HIS A 49 -0.09 -1.37 0.29
C HIS A 49 -1.11 -0.47 -0.40
N PHE A 50 -1.96 0.15 0.41
CA PHE A 50 -2.96 1.15 0.05
C PHE A 50 -2.64 2.44 0.80
N VAL A 51 -2.83 3.59 0.16
CA VAL A 51 -2.57 4.93 0.73
C VAL A 51 -3.79 5.80 0.50
N GLY A 52 -4.32 6.40 1.57
CA GLY A 52 -5.47 7.31 1.51
C GLY A 52 -6.52 7.00 2.58
N ALA A 53 -7.51 7.89 2.73
CA ALA A 53 -8.47 7.87 3.85
C ALA A 53 -9.15 6.51 4.10
N ARG A 54 -9.40 5.74 3.03
CA ARG A 54 -10.05 4.41 3.07
C ARG A 54 -9.07 3.24 2.91
N ALA A 55 -7.77 3.45 3.11
CA ALA A 55 -6.73 2.46 2.82
C ALA A 55 -6.98 1.09 3.48
N LYS A 56 -7.39 1.07 4.76
CA LYS A 56 -7.65 -0.19 5.48
C LYS A 56 -8.82 -0.96 4.89
N GLU A 57 -9.95 -0.30 4.73
CA GLU A 57 -11.17 -0.90 4.18
C GLU A 57 -10.91 -1.46 2.76
N GLN A 58 -10.23 -0.68 1.93
CA GLN A 58 -9.92 -1.09 0.56
C GLN A 58 -8.90 -2.24 0.51
N LEU A 59 -7.88 -2.24 1.38
CA LEU A 59 -6.96 -3.36 1.51
C LEU A 59 -7.69 -4.65 1.89
N GLU A 60 -8.56 -4.59 2.90
CA GLU A 60 -9.32 -5.76 3.37
C GLU A 60 -10.25 -6.30 2.28
N ALA A 61 -10.96 -5.41 1.59
CA ALA A 61 -11.81 -5.77 0.45
C ALA A 61 -11.01 -6.41 -0.69
N TYR A 62 -9.86 -5.81 -1.03
CA TYR A 62 -8.95 -6.29 -2.07
C TYR A 62 -8.41 -7.69 -1.77
N LEU A 63 -7.90 -7.91 -0.56
CA LEU A 63 -7.37 -9.22 -0.15
C LEU A 63 -8.48 -10.28 -0.10
N LYS A 64 -9.68 -9.91 0.35
CA LYS A 64 -10.84 -10.81 0.35
C LYS A 64 -11.22 -11.22 -1.07
N ASP A 65 -11.31 -10.27 -1.99
CA ASP A 65 -11.62 -10.53 -3.40
C ASP A 65 -10.60 -11.48 -4.05
N ARG A 66 -9.31 -11.22 -3.87
CA ARG A 66 -8.24 -12.09 -4.37
C ARG A 66 -8.27 -13.49 -3.77
N SER A 67 -8.58 -13.60 -2.49
CA SER A 67 -8.75 -14.90 -1.83
C SER A 67 -9.93 -15.68 -2.41
N MET A 68 -11.06 -15.03 -2.69
CA MET A 68 -12.23 -15.68 -3.31
C MET A 68 -11.93 -16.15 -4.74
N GLN A 69 -11.10 -15.41 -5.47
CA GLN A 69 -10.65 -15.79 -6.81
C GLN A 69 -9.49 -16.82 -6.79
N GLY A 70 -8.99 -17.20 -5.62
CA GLY A 70 -7.90 -18.17 -5.48
C GLY A 70 -6.53 -17.66 -5.97
N LEU A 71 -6.36 -16.35 -6.15
CA LEU A 71 -5.14 -15.76 -6.73
C LEU A 71 -3.91 -15.78 -5.81
N ASP A 72 -4.15 -15.99 -4.51
CA ASP A 72 -3.15 -15.85 -3.45
C ASP A 72 -3.07 -17.12 -2.56
N GLN A 73 -3.52 -18.27 -3.07
CA GLN A 73 -3.50 -19.54 -2.33
C GLN A 73 -2.10 -19.98 -1.89
N ASP A 74 -1.07 -19.60 -2.66
CA ASP A 74 0.32 -19.90 -2.39
C ASP A 74 0.95 -19.01 -1.31
N LEU A 75 0.33 -17.87 -0.98
CA LEU A 75 0.87 -16.86 -0.07
C LEU A 75 0.65 -17.15 1.41
N GLY A 76 -0.16 -18.18 1.73
CA GLY A 76 -0.41 -18.61 3.12
C GLY A 76 -1.21 -17.61 3.96
N GLY A 77 -1.94 -16.68 3.33
CA GLY A 77 -2.68 -15.61 4.00
C GLY A 77 -1.83 -14.37 4.27
N TYR A 78 -2.46 -13.35 4.85
CA TYR A 78 -1.87 -12.02 5.04
C TYR A 78 -1.97 -11.55 6.48
N SER A 79 -0.91 -10.90 6.96
CA SER A 79 -0.96 -10.01 8.12
C SER A 79 -1.18 -8.58 7.66
N THR A 80 -2.30 -7.97 8.04
CA THR A 80 -2.64 -6.58 7.70
C THR A 80 -2.24 -5.64 8.82
N ASN A 81 -1.73 -4.47 8.45
CA ASN A 81 -1.32 -3.41 9.37
C ASN A 81 -1.71 -2.05 8.81
N VAL A 82 -1.84 -1.07 9.69
CA VAL A 82 -2.08 0.33 9.32
C VAL A 82 -1.07 1.20 10.03
N GLN A 83 -0.46 2.13 9.30
CA GLN A 83 0.39 3.18 9.85
C GLN A 83 0.01 4.52 9.25
N GLN A 84 0.42 5.59 9.91
CA GLN A 84 0.25 6.95 9.42
C GLN A 84 1.58 7.40 8.83
N VAL A 85 1.56 8.07 7.68
CA VAL A 85 2.74 8.73 7.12
C VAL A 85 2.54 10.23 7.13
N GLU A 86 3.60 10.96 7.46
CA GLU A 86 3.59 12.42 7.43
C GLU A 86 3.58 12.93 6.00
N THR A 87 2.86 14.02 5.78
CA THR A 87 2.77 14.70 4.49
C THR A 87 3.34 16.12 4.61
N PRO A 88 3.77 16.76 3.50
CA PRO A 88 4.29 18.12 3.55
C PRO A 88 3.25 19.17 3.97
N TRP A 89 1.96 18.86 3.85
CA TRP A 89 0.87 19.75 4.25
C TRP A 89 0.41 19.53 5.70
N GLY A 90 1.08 18.67 6.46
CA GLY A 90 0.90 18.51 7.91
C GLY A 90 -0.28 17.63 8.33
N GLU A 91 -1.05 17.08 7.39
CA GLU A 91 -2.12 16.12 7.68
C GLU A 91 -1.59 14.70 7.42
N PRO A 92 -1.49 13.83 8.45
CA PRO A 92 -1.02 12.47 8.24
C PRO A 92 -2.00 11.68 7.38
N VAL A 93 -1.46 10.84 6.50
CA VAL A 93 -2.26 9.99 5.61
C VAL A 93 -2.12 8.53 6.03
N PRO A 94 -3.23 7.78 6.18
CA PRO A 94 -3.15 6.38 6.52
C PRO A 94 -2.63 5.56 5.34
N VAL A 95 -1.75 4.62 5.68
CA VAL A 95 -1.23 3.59 4.79
C VAL A 95 -1.52 2.23 5.39
N ALA A 96 -2.35 1.46 4.72
CA ALA A 96 -2.63 0.08 5.08
C ALA A 96 -1.77 -0.85 4.24
N TYR A 97 -1.20 -1.89 4.82
CA TYR A 97 -0.41 -2.86 4.05
C TYR A 97 -0.62 -4.29 4.53
N GLY A 98 -0.56 -5.21 3.57
CA GLY A 98 -0.63 -6.65 3.76
C GLY A 98 0.73 -7.28 3.52
N VAL A 99 1.20 -8.07 4.49
CA VAL A 99 2.40 -8.90 4.34
C VAL A 99 1.97 -10.36 4.23
N PRO A 100 2.28 -11.06 3.13
CA PRO A 100 1.95 -12.47 2.99
C PRO A 100 2.78 -13.32 3.96
N ALA A 101 2.19 -14.40 4.49
CA ALA A 101 2.90 -15.34 5.37
C ALA A 101 4.03 -16.08 4.63
N LYS A 102 3.85 -16.30 3.33
CA LYS A 102 4.84 -16.91 2.43
C LYS A 102 5.03 -16.03 1.20
N PRO A 103 5.90 -15.00 1.27
CA PRO A 103 6.21 -14.19 0.10
C PRO A 103 6.75 -15.04 -1.05
N ARG A 104 6.34 -14.76 -2.29
CA ARG A 104 6.86 -15.48 -3.47
C ARG A 104 8.35 -15.17 -3.65
N ALA A 105 9.12 -16.22 -3.96
CA ALA A 105 10.51 -16.07 -4.36
C ALA A 105 10.61 -15.39 -5.74
N HIS A 106 11.69 -14.64 -5.95
CA HIS A 106 11.99 -13.94 -7.19
C HIS A 106 13.40 -14.29 -7.67
#